data_AF-A0A0F9A803-F1
#
_entry.id   AF-A0A0F9A803-F1
#
_cell.length_a   1.000
_cell.length_b   1.000
_cell.length_c   1.000
_cell.angle_alpha   90.00
_cell.angle_beta   90.00
_cell.angle_gamma   90.00
#
_symmetry.space_group_name_H-M   'P 1'
#
loop_
_entity.id
_entity.type
_entity.pdbx_description
1 polymer ?
#
loop_
_entity_poly.entity_id
_entity_poly.type
_entity_poly.pdbx_seq_one_letter_code
_entity_poly.pdbx_strand_id
1 'polypeptide(L)' 'GIGKGTAENLKAQGIISISDLLEANPNTLSAKISGASSKTILEWQTNAKALVHT' A
#
# COMPACT_ATOMS: atom_id res chain seq x y z
N GLY A 1 7.98 6.23 5.08
CA GLY A 1 6.52 6.08 5.29
C GLY A 1 6.13 4.67 5.66
N ILE A 2 6.59 3.67 4.91
CA ILE A 2 6.27 2.24 5.13
C ILE A 2 7.46 1.54 5.78
N GLY A 3 7.22 0.80 6.87
CA GLY A 3 8.25 0.00 7.55
C GLY A 3 8.57 -1.30 6.81
N LYS A 4 9.74 -1.90 7.07
CA LYS A 4 10.20 -3.13 6.39
C LYS A 4 9.18 -4.27 6.49
N GLY A 5 8.67 -4.58 7.69
CA GLY A 5 7.70 -5.67 7.88
C GLY A 5 6.42 -5.47 7.08
N THR A 6 5.91 -4.24 7.03
CA THR A 6 4.74 -3.87 6.22
C THR A 6 5.01 -4.01 4.73
N ALA A 7 6.20 -3.61 4.26
CA ALA A 7 6.60 -3.78 2.87
C ALA A 7 6.75 -5.27 2.47
N GLU A 8 7.23 -6.12 3.38
CA GLU A 8 7.27 -7.57 3.14
C GLU A 8 5.87 -8.18 3.10
N ASN A 9 4.96 -7.71 3.96
CA ASN A 9 3.58 -8.19 3.96
C ASN A 9 2.80 -7.71 2.71
N LEU A 10 3.07 -6.51 2.22
CA LEU A 10 2.57 -5.99 0.94
C LEU A 10 2.97 -6.91 -0.22
N LYS A 11 4.27 -7.25 -0.32
CA LYS A 11 4.76 -8.20 -1.33
C LYS A 11 4.10 -9.58 -1.21
N ALA A 12 3.88 -10.07 0.01
CA ALA A 12 3.18 -11.33 0.25
C ALA A 12 1.72 -11.31 -0.19
N GLN A 13 1.10 -10.13 -0.29
CA GLN A 13 -0.26 -9.94 -0.84
C GLN A 13 -0.26 -9.65 -2.35
N GLY A 14 0.88 -9.75 -3.03
CA GLY A 14 1.01 -9.48 -4.47
C GLY A 14 1.34 -8.03 -4.80
N ILE A 15 1.44 -7.14 -3.82
CA ILE A 15 1.76 -5.73 -4.04
C ILE A 15 3.28 -5.57 -4.24
N ILE A 16 3.74 -5.69 -5.49
CA ILE A 16 5.17 -5.64 -5.86
C ILE A 16 5.60 -4.31 -6.48
N SER A 17 4.65 -3.46 -6.86
CA SER A 17 4.91 -2.22 -7.60
C SER A 17 3.98 -1.09 -7.17
N ILE A 18 4.35 0.14 -7.55
CA ILE A 18 3.55 1.33 -7.23
C ILE A 18 2.17 1.25 -7.87
N SER A 19 2.07 0.79 -9.13
CA SER A 19 0.77 0.59 -9.80
C SER A 19 -0.11 -0.41 -9.05
N ASP A 20 0.47 -1.52 -8.61
CA ASP A 20 -0.25 -2.56 -7.85
C ASP A 20 -0.83 -1.99 -6.55
N LEU A 21 -0.04 -1.16 -5.84
CA LEU A 21 -0.51 -0.44 -4.66
C LEU A 21 -1.64 0.54 -4.98
N LEU A 22 -1.57 1.25 -6.12
CA LEU A 22 -2.58 2.21 -6.55
C LEU A 22 -3.89 1.56 -6.98
N GLU A 23 -3.82 0.36 -7.54
CA GLU A 23 -4.99 -0.41 -7.99
C GLU A 23 -5.65 -1.20 -6.85
N ALA A 24 -4.91 -1.48 -5.78
CA ALA A 24 -5.41 -2.22 -4.63
C ALA A 24 -6.55 -1.49 -3.88
N ASN A 25 -7.55 -2.26 -3.43
CA ASN A 25 -8.60 -1.71 -2.57
C ASN A 25 -8.07 -1.53 -1.13
N PRO A 26 -8.09 -0.31 -0.57
CA PRO A 26 -7.51 -0.04 0.75
C PRO A 26 -8.22 -0.77 1.90
N ASN A 27 -9.53 -1.03 1.80
CA ASN A 27 -10.26 -1.79 2.82
C ASN A 27 -9.84 -3.26 2.81
N THR A 28 -9.85 -3.89 1.64
CA THR A 28 -9.42 -5.29 1.47
C THR A 28 -7.96 -5.47 1.88
N LEU A 29 -7.11 -4.54 1.49
CA LEU A 29 -5.68 -4.61 1.75
C LEU A 29 -5.38 -4.40 3.24
N SER A 30 -6.05 -3.44 3.91
CA SER A 30 -5.91 -3.24 5.37
C SER A 30 -6.40 -4.43 6.20
N ALA A 31 -7.40 -5.19 5.72
CA ALA A 31 -7.87 -6.40 6.39
C ALA A 31 -6.85 -7.55 6.31
N LYS A 32 -6.00 -7.55 5.29
CA LYS A 32 -4.97 -8.56 5.05
C LYS A 32 -3.62 -8.19 5.67
N ILE A 33 -3.34 -6.89 5.79
CA ILE A 33 -2.06 -6.39 6.27
C ILE A 33 -2.16 -6.02 7.74
N SER A 34 -1.56 -6.85 8.60
CA SER A 34 -1.43 -6.50 10.01
C SER A 34 -0.52 -5.27 10.18
N GLY A 35 -1.02 -4.25 10.87
CA GLY A 35 -0.31 -3.00 11.14
C GLY A 35 -0.55 -1.86 10.15
N ALA A 36 -1.46 -2.00 9.19
CA ALA A 36 -1.85 -0.93 8.27
C ALA A 36 -3.38 -0.77 8.25
N SER A 37 -3.87 0.42 8.59
CA SER A 37 -5.30 0.72 8.48
C SER A 37 -5.64 1.22 7.06
N SER A 38 -6.90 1.14 6.65
CA SER A 38 -7.35 1.59 5.32
C SER A 38 -6.99 3.06 5.06
N LYS A 39 -7.06 3.90 6.08
CA LYS A 39 -6.58 5.30 6.02
C LYS A 39 -5.09 5.41 5.68
N THR A 40 -4.25 4.59 6.32
CA THR A 40 -2.81 4.56 6.09
C THR A 40 -2.50 4.12 4.66
N ILE A 41 -3.25 3.14 4.15
CA ILE A 41 -3.09 2.65 2.77
C ILE A 41 -3.47 3.75 1.77
N LEU A 42 -4.56 4.48 2.01
CA LEU A 42 -4.99 5.64 1.22
C LEU A 42 -3.93 6.74 1.19
N GLU A 43 -3.27 7.01 2.32
CA GLU A 43 -2.14 7.95 2.36
C GLU A 43 -1.00 7.45 1.49
N TRP A 44 -0.61 6.18 1.55
CA TRP A 44 0.43 5.64 0.69
C TRP A 44 0.07 5.74 -0.80
N GLN A 45 -1.18 5.43 -1.16
CA GLN A 45 -1.68 5.59 -2.53
C GLN A 45 -1.61 7.05 -3.00
N THR A 46 -1.99 8.00 -2.14
CA THR A 46 -1.92 9.43 -2.47
C THR A 46 -0.47 9.87 -2.72
N ASN A 47 0.46 9.47 -1.84
CA ASN A 47 1.88 9.76 -1.99
C ASN A 47 2.47 9.08 -3.25
N ALA A 48 2.13 7.82 -3.49
CA ALA A 48 2.52 7.08 -4.68
C ALA A 48 2.05 7.78 -5.96
N LYS A 49 0.80 8.25 -6.00
CA LYS A 49 0.24 8.95 -7.16
C LYS A 49 0.98 10.25 -7.45
N ALA A 50 1.37 10.99 -6.41
CA ALA A 50 2.18 12.20 -6.56
C ALA A 50 3.59 11.89 -7.12
N LEU A 51 4.17 10.76 -6.75
CA LEU A 51 5.50 10.30 -7.22
C LEU A 51 5.50 9.73 -8.65
N VAL A 52 4.34 9.35 -9.20
CA VAL A 52 4.24 8.85 -10.58
C VAL A 52 3.98 10.01 -11.57
N HIS A 53 3.44 11.13 -11.09
CA HIS A 53 3.18 12.33 -11.89
C HIS A 53 4.32 13.38 -11.84
N THR A 54 5.49 13.02 -11.31
CA THR A 54 6.71 13.84 -11.34
C THR A 54 7.65 13.38 -12.45
#